data_AF-A0A2H9RBH8-F1
#
_entry.id   AF-A0A2H9RBH8-F1
#
_cell.length_a   1.000
_cell.length_b   1.000
_cell.length_c   1.000
_cell.angle_alpha   90.00
_cell.angle_beta   90.00
_cell.angle_gamma   90.00
#
_symmetry.space_group_name_H-M   'P 1'
#
loop_
_entity.id
_entity.type
_entity.pdbx_description
1 polymer ?
#
loop_
_entity_poly.entity_id
_entity_poly.type
_entity_poly.pdbx_seq_one_letter_code
_entity_poly.pdbx_strand_id
1 'polypeptide(L)'
;KLLKAFKTEDVIEIAEIMLKKGELNLTTDQRRKMLDDKRKQIVAFIAKTYVDPRTHLPHPPLRIEQALKDGRITIEPQKNVDEQVPDIVEKLRSIIALKSENLDLEITVPAQYASQSYAVLKSVGVLKKEEWQNNGSLKAILEIPAGARPNVIDRLGSITKGSATVEVMR
;
A
#
# COMPACT_ATOMS: atom_id res chain seq x y z
N LYS A 1 -23.50 11.81 -38.95
CA LYS A 1 -24.07 12.00 -37.58
C LYS A 1 -22.97 12.04 -36.51
N LEU A 2 -21.87 11.28 -36.62
CA LEU A 2 -20.74 11.27 -35.66
C LEU A 2 -19.92 12.59 -35.66
N LEU A 3 -19.56 13.11 -36.84
CA LEU A 3 -18.86 14.42 -37.00
C LEU A 3 -19.56 15.62 -36.33
N LYS A 4 -20.90 15.65 -36.32
CA LYS A 4 -21.65 16.77 -35.71
C LYS A 4 -21.65 16.73 -34.18
N ALA A 5 -21.47 15.57 -33.57
CA ALA A 5 -21.51 15.38 -32.11
C ALA A 5 -20.12 15.31 -31.49
N PHE A 6 -19.17 14.64 -32.16
CA PHE A 6 -17.83 14.37 -31.63
C PHE A 6 -16.71 15.13 -32.35
N LYS A 7 -17.03 15.87 -33.43
CA LYS A 7 -16.09 16.65 -34.27
C LYS A 7 -14.93 15.85 -34.90
N THR A 8 -14.91 14.53 -34.74
CA THR A 8 -13.90 13.63 -35.29
C THR A 8 -14.58 12.39 -35.89
N GLU A 9 -13.91 11.72 -36.83
CA GLU A 9 -14.34 10.42 -37.40
C GLU A 9 -13.48 9.26 -36.90
N ASP A 10 -12.42 9.54 -36.15
CA ASP A 10 -11.58 8.51 -35.57
C ASP A 10 -12.32 7.80 -34.42
N VAL A 11 -12.53 6.50 -34.59
CA VAL A 11 -13.24 5.64 -33.63
C VAL A 11 -12.54 5.64 -32.27
N ILE A 12 -11.21 5.80 -32.23
CA ILE A 12 -10.42 5.77 -30.99
C ILE A 12 -10.65 7.06 -30.20
N GLU A 13 -10.57 8.23 -30.85
CA GLU A 13 -10.84 9.52 -30.19
C GLU A 13 -12.29 9.63 -29.70
N ILE A 14 -13.25 9.13 -30.50
CA ILE A 14 -14.66 9.09 -30.09
C ILE A 14 -14.82 8.19 -28.86
N ALA A 15 -14.19 7.01 -28.84
CA ALA A 15 -14.24 6.11 -27.69
C ALA A 15 -13.65 6.75 -26.43
N GLU A 16 -12.55 7.50 -26.55
CA GLU A 16 -11.95 8.21 -25.42
C GLU A 16 -12.85 9.34 -24.88
N ILE A 17 -13.47 10.12 -25.78
CA ILE A 17 -14.45 11.15 -25.41
C ILE A 17 -15.68 10.52 -24.76
N MET A 18 -16.17 9.40 -25.28
CA MET A 18 -17.30 8.65 -24.71
C MET A 18 -16.96 8.03 -23.37
N LEU A 19 -15.74 7.54 -23.14
CA LEU A 19 -15.31 7.01 -21.85
C LEU A 19 -15.14 8.11 -20.79
N LYS A 20 -14.65 9.29 -21.20
CA LYS A 20 -14.46 10.43 -20.28
C LYS A 20 -15.76 11.17 -19.94
N LYS A 21 -16.71 11.25 -20.88
CA LYS A 21 -17.97 12.01 -20.72
C LYS A 21 -19.22 11.15 -20.59
N GLY A 22 -19.14 9.87 -20.95
CA GLY A 22 -20.25 8.94 -20.86
C GLY A 22 -20.39 8.40 -19.45
N GLU A 23 -21.63 8.32 -18.98
CA GLU A 23 -21.93 7.59 -17.77
C GLU A 23 -21.85 6.09 -18.06
N LEU A 24 -20.90 5.41 -17.39
CA LEU A 24 -20.84 3.95 -17.40
C LEU A 24 -22.07 3.41 -16.68
N ASN A 25 -23.07 2.98 -17.46
CA ASN A 25 -24.24 2.25 -16.97
C ASN A 25 -23.81 0.84 -16.54
N LEU A 26 -23.18 0.76 -15.37
CA LEU A 26 -22.86 -0.50 -14.72
C LEU A 26 -24.13 -1.14 -14.20
N THR A 27 -24.28 -2.45 -14.40
CA THR A 27 -25.35 -3.20 -13.75
C THR A 27 -25.14 -3.20 -12.24
N THR A 28 -26.22 -3.34 -11.46
CA THR A 28 -26.16 -3.37 -9.99
C THR A 28 -25.16 -4.43 -9.48
N ASP A 29 -25.07 -5.58 -10.16
CA ASP A 29 -24.15 -6.66 -9.80
C ASP A 29 -22.68 -6.32 -10.09
N GLN A 30 -22.40 -5.69 -11.24
CA GLN A 30 -21.05 -5.24 -11.55
C GLN A 30 -20.59 -4.16 -10.56
N ARG A 31 -21.48 -3.21 -10.23
CA ARG A 31 -21.18 -2.17 -9.24
C ARG A 31 -20.90 -2.74 -7.85
N ARG A 32 -21.68 -3.73 -7.40
CA ARG A 32 -21.45 -4.42 -6.12
C ARG A 32 -20.10 -5.15 -6.10
N LYS A 33 -19.79 -5.91 -7.15
CA LYS A 33 -18.53 -6.64 -7.23
C LYS A 33 -17.32 -5.71 -7.20
N MET A 34 -17.35 -4.64 -8.00
CA MET A 34 -16.30 -3.62 -8.00
C MET A 34 -16.13 -2.98 -6.62
N LEU A 35 -17.23 -2.67 -5.93
CA LEU A 35 -17.20 -2.07 -4.60
C LEU A 35 -16.57 -3.01 -3.56
N ASP A 36 -16.92 -4.29 -3.58
CA ASP A 36 -16.38 -5.27 -2.64
C ASP A 36 -14.90 -5.56 -2.89
N ASP A 37 -14.49 -5.67 -4.16
CA ASP A 37 -13.08 -5.85 -4.51
C ASP A 37 -12.26 -4.62 -4.10
N LYS A 38 -12.78 -3.41 -4.36
CA LYS A 38 -12.13 -2.16 -3.93
C LYS A 38 -12.07 -2.04 -2.41
N ARG A 39 -13.13 -2.43 -1.71
CA ARG A 39 -13.16 -2.47 -0.23
C ARG A 39 -12.07 -3.39 0.31
N LYS A 40 -11.91 -4.60 -0.24
CA LYS A 40 -10.83 -5.52 0.16
C LYS A 40 -9.45 -4.94 -0.10
N GLN A 41 -9.26 -4.26 -1.24
CA GLN A 41 -7.99 -3.58 -1.54
C GLN A 41 -7.68 -2.46 -0.54
N ILE A 42 -8.66 -1.61 -0.22
CA ILE A 42 -8.50 -0.54 0.78
C ILE A 42 -8.17 -1.13 2.15
N VAL A 43 -8.89 -2.16 2.59
CA VAL A 43 -8.62 -2.84 3.86
C VAL A 43 -7.19 -3.39 3.90
N ALA A 44 -6.76 -4.08 2.83
CA ALA A 44 -5.42 -4.64 2.75
C ALA A 44 -4.33 -3.55 2.72
N PHE A 45 -4.60 -2.42 2.06
CA PHE A 45 -3.69 -1.28 2.04
C PHE A 45 -3.59 -0.65 3.43
N ILE A 46 -4.72 -0.39 4.08
CA ILE A 46 -4.74 0.21 5.42
C ILE A 46 -4.03 -0.70 6.42
N ALA A 47 -4.26 -2.01 6.36
CA ALA A 47 -3.61 -2.99 7.24
C ALA A 47 -2.08 -3.01 7.09
N LYS A 48 -1.58 -2.74 5.88
CA LYS A 48 -0.13 -2.70 5.59
C LYS A 48 0.51 -1.36 5.95
N THR A 49 -0.24 -0.27 5.85
CA THR A 49 0.34 1.08 5.97
C THR A 49 0.15 1.66 7.38
N TYR A 50 -0.95 1.35 8.06
CA TYR A 50 -1.32 1.96 9.34
C TYR A 50 -1.17 1.01 10.52
N VAL A 51 -0.72 1.57 11.64
CA VAL A 51 -0.55 0.84 12.90
C VAL A 51 -1.34 1.51 14.02
N ASP A 52 -1.59 0.72 15.07
CA ASP A 52 -2.09 1.26 16.32
C ASP A 52 -0.97 2.05 17.03
N PRO A 53 -1.20 3.32 17.41
CA PRO A 53 -0.20 4.11 18.13
C PRO A 53 0.15 3.56 19.52
N ARG A 54 -0.68 2.69 20.12
CA ARG A 54 -0.43 2.12 21.46
C ARG A 54 0.41 0.85 21.41
N THR A 55 0.19 -0.01 20.41
CA THR A 55 0.86 -1.31 20.31
C THR A 55 1.91 -1.36 19.21
N HIS A 56 1.93 -0.38 18.30
CA HIS A 56 2.74 -0.36 17.09
C HIS A 56 2.54 -1.59 16.18
N LEU A 57 1.44 -2.33 16.40
CA LEU A 57 1.09 -3.48 15.59
C LEU A 57 0.12 -3.07 14.48
N PRO A 58 0.21 -3.71 13.31
CA PRO A 58 -0.79 -3.54 12.26
C PRO A 58 -2.14 -4.07 12.73
N HIS A 59 -3.22 -3.36 12.39
CA HIS A 59 -4.57 -3.81 12.70
C HIS A 59 -4.96 -5.00 11.81
N PRO A 60 -5.61 -6.05 12.35
CA PRO A 60 -6.12 -7.14 11.54
C PRO A 60 -7.09 -6.64 10.45
N PRO A 61 -7.07 -7.21 9.23
CA PRO A 61 -7.96 -6.82 8.14
C PRO A 61 -9.44 -6.83 8.54
N LEU A 62 -9.85 -7.84 9.33
CA LEU A 62 -11.22 -7.98 9.82
C LEU A 62 -11.66 -6.80 10.71
N ARG A 63 -10.74 -6.27 11.53
CA ARG A 63 -11.02 -5.13 12.42
C ARG A 63 -11.20 -3.84 11.61
N ILE A 64 -10.41 -3.65 10.56
CA ILE A 64 -10.57 -2.51 9.64
C ILE A 64 -11.88 -2.64 8.86
N GLU A 65 -12.25 -3.84 8.42
CA GLU A 65 -13.51 -4.08 7.73
C GLU A 65 -14.73 -3.77 8.62
N GLN A 66 -14.68 -4.15 9.90
CA GLN A 66 -15.69 -3.78 10.89
C GLN A 66 -15.75 -2.26 11.07
N ALA A 67 -14.61 -1.60 11.26
CA ALA A 67 -14.57 -0.15 11.42
C ALA A 67 -15.09 0.61 10.16
N LEU A 68 -14.86 0.08 8.96
CA LEU A 68 -15.43 0.64 7.72
C LEU A 68 -16.97 0.54 7.69
N LYS A 69 -17.53 -0.58 8.19
CA LYS A 69 -18.98 -0.79 8.31
C LYS A 69 -19.60 0.14 9.35
N ASP A 70 -18.96 0.23 10.52
CA ASP A 70 -19.41 1.07 11.63
C ASP A 70 -19.35 2.56 11.28
N GLY A 71 -18.31 2.97 10.55
CA GLY A 71 -18.14 4.35 10.07
C GLY A 71 -19.03 4.72 8.87
N ARG A 72 -19.84 3.79 8.36
CA ARG A 72 -20.69 3.95 7.16
C ARG A 72 -19.94 4.62 6.00
N ILE A 73 -18.68 4.22 5.81
CA ILE A 73 -17.80 4.88 4.84
C ILE A 73 -18.22 4.46 3.42
N THR A 74 -18.61 5.46 2.63
CA THR A 74 -18.93 5.26 1.21
C THR A 74 -17.63 5.16 0.41
N ILE A 75 -17.44 4.03 -0.28
CA ILE A 75 -16.31 3.79 -1.17
C ILE A 75 -16.78 4.07 -2.60
N GLU A 76 -16.04 4.90 -3.34
CA GLU A 76 -16.34 5.13 -4.75
C GLU A 76 -15.52 4.17 -5.62
N PRO A 77 -16.14 3.36 -6.50
CA PRO A 77 -15.40 2.39 -7.30
C PRO A 77 -14.52 3.01 -8.39
N GLN A 78 -14.80 4.26 -8.77
CA GLN A 78 -14.09 4.95 -9.86
C GLN A 78 -12.78 5.62 -9.42
N LYS A 79 -12.64 6.03 -8.15
CA LYS A 79 -11.39 6.68 -7.69
C LYS A 79 -10.32 5.66 -7.35
N ASN A 80 -9.07 6.10 -7.36
CA ASN A 80 -7.93 5.27 -6.97
C ASN A 80 -7.92 5.01 -5.47
N VAL A 81 -7.36 3.85 -5.08
CA VAL A 81 -7.28 3.46 -3.66
C VAL A 81 -6.41 4.46 -2.91
N ASP A 82 -5.26 4.82 -3.46
CA ASP A 82 -4.28 5.70 -2.82
C ASP A 82 -4.82 7.10 -2.54
N GLU A 83 -5.69 7.63 -3.42
CA GLU A 83 -6.33 8.94 -3.24
C GLU A 83 -7.45 8.90 -2.20
N GLN A 84 -8.17 7.77 -2.10
CA GLN A 84 -9.28 7.62 -1.16
C GLN A 84 -8.82 7.27 0.27
N VAL A 85 -7.67 6.61 0.41
CA VAL A 85 -7.19 6.12 1.71
C VAL A 85 -7.06 7.23 2.76
N PRO A 86 -6.50 8.42 2.48
CA PRO A 86 -6.39 9.50 3.46
C PRO A 86 -7.75 9.93 4.02
N ASP A 87 -8.74 10.18 3.15
CA ASP A 87 -10.10 10.57 3.54
C ASP A 87 -10.80 9.48 4.37
N ILE A 88 -10.59 8.22 3.97
CA ILE A 88 -11.15 7.06 4.67
C ILE A 88 -10.51 6.91 6.05
N VAL A 89 -9.19 7.12 6.14
CA VAL A 89 -8.43 7.03 7.40
C VAL A 89 -8.86 8.12 8.37
N GLU A 90 -9.09 9.35 7.90
CA GLU A 90 -9.61 10.42 8.77
C GLU A 90 -10.97 10.05 9.38
N LYS A 91 -11.87 9.47 8.58
CA LYS A 91 -13.15 8.98 9.10
C LYS A 91 -12.96 7.81 10.06
N LEU A 92 -12.07 6.87 9.74
CA LEU A 92 -11.77 5.71 10.59
C LEU A 92 -11.11 6.11 11.92
N ARG A 93 -10.35 7.22 11.98
CA ARG A 93 -9.72 7.73 13.22
C ARG A 93 -10.72 7.98 14.34
N SER A 94 -11.98 8.27 14.01
CA SER A 94 -13.05 8.43 15.00
C SER A 94 -13.44 7.13 15.73
N ILE A 95 -13.12 5.97 15.14
CA ILE A 95 -13.48 4.63 15.65
C ILE A 95 -12.23 3.87 16.10
N ILE A 96 -11.18 3.91 15.29
CA ILE A 96 -9.91 3.22 15.52
C ILE A 96 -8.74 4.20 15.38
N ALA A 97 -7.86 4.23 16.38
CA ALA A 97 -6.66 5.03 16.30
C ALA A 97 -5.72 4.45 15.22
N LEU A 98 -5.58 5.18 14.11
CA LEU A 98 -4.72 4.85 12.99
C LEU A 98 -3.61 5.90 12.92
N LYS A 99 -2.35 5.47 12.96
CA LYS A 99 -1.20 6.32 12.72
C LYS A 99 -0.43 5.80 11.52
N SER A 100 -0.22 6.67 10.53
CA SER A 100 0.80 6.47 9.49
C SER A 100 2.11 6.99 10.05
N GLU A 101 3.04 6.10 10.30
CA GLU A 101 4.40 6.45 10.72
C GLU A 101 5.33 5.76 9.73
N ASN A 102 6.16 6.53 9.03
CA ASN A 102 7.25 5.96 8.26
C ASN A 102 8.43 5.81 9.23
N LEU A 103 9.05 4.64 9.22
CA LEU A 103 10.21 4.33 10.05
C LEU A 103 11.40 4.08 9.14
N ASP A 104 12.53 4.68 9.49
CA ASP A 104 13.81 4.38 8.87
C ASP A 104 14.44 3.22 9.65
N LEU A 105 14.62 2.07 8.99
CA LEU A 105 15.26 0.89 9.56
C LEU A 105 16.70 0.81 9.06
N GLU A 106 17.64 0.68 10.00
CA GLU A 106 19.00 0.29 9.70
C GLU A 106 19.09 -1.24 9.69
N ILE A 107 19.52 -1.80 8.56
CA ILE A 107 19.59 -3.24 8.36
C ILE A 107 21.04 -3.58 8.02
N THR A 108 21.66 -4.44 8.83
CA THR A 108 23.01 -4.95 8.55
C THR A 108 22.91 -6.43 8.20
N VAL A 109 23.39 -6.78 7.00
CA VAL A 109 23.34 -8.12 6.44
C VAL A 109 24.75 -8.64 6.20
N PRO A 110 25.10 -9.86 6.66
CA PRO A 110 26.38 -10.48 6.37
C PRO A 110 26.61 -10.71 4.87
N ALA A 111 27.88 -10.70 4.44
CA ALA A 111 28.28 -10.84 3.02
C ALA A 111 27.61 -12.02 2.29
N GLN A 112 27.48 -13.15 2.97
CA GLN A 112 26.84 -14.39 2.48
C GLN A 112 25.40 -14.19 1.97
N TYR A 113 24.64 -13.23 2.50
CA TYR A 113 23.24 -13.00 2.16
C TYR A 113 22.97 -11.59 1.59
N ALA A 114 24.02 -10.78 1.38
CA ALA A 114 23.89 -9.39 0.97
C ALA A 114 23.15 -9.25 -0.37
N SER A 115 23.54 -10.01 -1.40
CA SER A 115 22.93 -9.94 -2.74
C SER A 115 21.45 -10.36 -2.75
N GLN A 116 21.10 -11.41 -1.99
CA GLN A 116 19.71 -11.89 -1.90
C GLN A 116 18.83 -10.91 -1.12
N SER A 117 19.38 -10.37 -0.02
CA SER A 117 18.67 -9.41 0.82
C SER A 117 18.46 -8.10 0.07
N TYR A 118 19.42 -7.67 -0.76
CA TYR A 118 19.34 -6.45 -1.56
C TYR A 118 18.11 -6.43 -2.49
N ALA A 119 17.85 -7.52 -3.20
CA ALA A 119 16.68 -7.64 -4.06
C ALA A 119 15.37 -7.52 -3.27
N VAL A 120 15.34 -8.08 -2.05
CA VAL A 120 14.16 -8.04 -1.20
C VAL A 120 13.96 -6.65 -0.60
N LEU A 121 15.01 -5.99 -0.11
CA LEU A 121 14.96 -4.63 0.41
C LEU A 121 14.35 -3.67 -0.61
N LYS A 122 14.74 -3.75 -1.88
CA LYS A 122 14.13 -2.98 -2.98
C LYS A 122 12.66 -3.30 -3.23
N SER A 123 12.22 -4.53 -2.94
CA SER A 123 10.83 -4.94 -3.13
C SER A 123 9.90 -4.53 -1.99
N VAL A 124 10.43 -4.38 -0.77
CA VAL A 124 9.62 -4.10 0.44
C VAL A 124 9.58 -2.62 0.84
N GLY A 125 10.51 -1.79 0.37
CA GLY A 125 10.56 -0.39 0.76
C GLY A 125 11.49 0.46 -0.11
N VAL A 126 11.69 1.71 0.31
CA VAL A 126 12.56 2.66 -0.38
C VAL A 126 13.93 2.65 0.29
N LEU A 127 14.96 2.29 -0.48
CA LEU A 127 16.33 2.21 0.00
C LEU A 127 16.94 3.63 -0.02
N LYS A 128 17.15 4.22 1.15
CA LYS A 128 17.70 5.58 1.29
C LYS A 128 19.22 5.61 1.18
N LYS A 129 19.88 4.64 1.80
CA LYS A 129 21.35 4.56 1.84
C LYS A 129 21.80 3.11 1.82
N GLU A 130 22.85 2.83 1.09
CA GLU A 130 23.56 1.54 1.08
C GLU A 130 25.05 1.78 1.29
N GLU A 131 25.64 1.00 2.18
CA GLU A 131 27.06 1.07 2.53
C GLU A 131 27.61 -0.35 2.64
N TRP A 132 28.55 -0.67 1.77
CA TRP A 132 29.28 -1.94 1.80
C TRP A 132 30.47 -1.78 2.75
N GLN A 133 30.50 -2.59 3.80
CA GLN A 133 31.60 -2.60 4.75
C GLN A 133 32.78 -3.41 4.20
N ASN A 134 33.98 -3.14 4.73
CA ASN A 134 35.23 -3.82 4.35
C ASN A 134 35.21 -5.34 4.61
N ASN A 135 34.31 -5.83 5.48
CA ASN A 135 34.08 -7.25 5.74
C ASN A 135 33.10 -7.90 4.72
N GLY A 136 32.67 -7.17 3.70
CA GLY A 136 31.68 -7.59 2.70
C GLY A 136 30.23 -7.55 3.18
N SER A 137 29.96 -7.10 4.41
CA SER A 137 28.59 -6.90 4.90
C SER A 137 27.93 -5.67 4.28
N LEU A 138 26.62 -5.73 4.13
CA LEU A 138 25.81 -4.65 3.59
C LEU A 138 25.05 -3.98 4.74
N LYS A 139 25.30 -2.69 4.94
CA LYS A 139 24.51 -1.83 5.81
C LYS A 139 23.59 -0.98 4.95
N ALA A 140 22.29 -1.08 5.16
CA ALA A 140 21.29 -0.36 4.38
C ALA A 140 20.31 0.38 5.30
N ILE A 141 19.90 1.58 4.89
CA ILE A 141 18.82 2.33 5.52
C ILE A 141 17.59 2.19 4.62
N LEU A 142 16.54 1.57 5.15
CA LEU A 142 15.29 1.31 4.46
C LEU A 142 14.16 2.13 5.09
N GLU A 143 13.52 2.98 4.30
CA GLU A 143 12.28 3.64 4.72
C GLU A 143 11.11 2.70 4.44
N ILE A 144 10.35 2.39 5.50
CA ILE A 144 9.13 1.59 5.40
C ILE A 144 7.97 2.22 6.17
N PRO A 145 6.72 2.03 5.73
CA PRO A 145 5.58 2.31 6.58
C PRO A 145 5.58 1.35 7.79
N ALA A 146 5.24 1.86 8.97
CA ALA A 146 5.32 1.12 10.24
C ALA A 146 4.53 -0.20 10.21
N GLY A 147 3.43 -0.27 9.45
CA GLY A 147 2.63 -1.49 9.31
C GLY A 147 3.33 -2.61 8.52
N ALA A 148 4.32 -2.27 7.68
CA ALA A 148 5.09 -3.25 6.92
C ALA A 148 6.24 -3.86 7.74
N ARG A 149 6.56 -3.31 8.91
CA ARG A 149 7.70 -3.74 9.75
C ARG A 149 7.72 -5.25 10.04
N PRO A 150 6.62 -5.89 10.49
CA PRO A 150 6.65 -7.33 10.77
C PRO A 150 6.97 -8.16 9.51
N ASN A 151 6.36 -7.82 8.38
CA ASN A 151 6.60 -8.51 7.10
C ASN A 151 8.04 -8.33 6.60
N VAL A 152 8.66 -7.17 6.83
CA VAL A 152 10.07 -6.95 6.50
C VAL A 152 10.98 -7.80 7.39
N ILE A 153 10.73 -7.84 8.69
CA ILE A 153 11.48 -8.67 9.63
C ILE A 153 11.35 -10.17 9.28
N ASP A 154 10.15 -10.65 8.99
CA ASP A 154 9.91 -12.05 8.62
C ASP A 154 10.63 -12.44 7.31
N ARG A 155 10.58 -11.56 6.30
CA ARG A 155 11.27 -11.80 5.01
C ARG A 155 12.79 -11.78 5.17
N LEU A 156 13.33 -10.81 5.90
CA LEU A 156 14.77 -10.73 6.18
C LEU A 156 15.22 -11.92 7.03
N GLY A 157 14.45 -12.30 8.04
CA GLY A 157 14.73 -13.44 8.90
C GLY A 157 14.79 -14.75 8.12
N SER A 158 13.86 -14.97 7.19
CA SER A 158 13.83 -16.17 6.33
C SER A 158 15.05 -16.28 5.42
N ILE A 159 15.47 -15.18 4.79
CA ILE A 159 16.59 -15.17 3.84
C ILE A 159 17.94 -15.26 4.55
N THR A 160 18.07 -14.51 5.64
CA THR A 160 19.35 -14.43 6.37
C THR A 160 19.47 -15.49 7.45
N LYS A 161 18.48 -16.38 7.58
CA LYS A 161 18.36 -17.39 8.65
C LYS A 161 18.54 -16.77 10.05
N GLY A 162 18.05 -15.54 10.24
CA GLY A 162 18.21 -14.76 11.47
C GLY A 162 19.60 -14.12 11.68
N SER A 163 20.46 -14.08 10.66
CA SER A 163 21.80 -13.48 10.75
C SER A 163 21.82 -11.96 10.49
N ALA A 164 20.70 -11.37 10.05
CA ALA A 164 20.59 -9.93 9.87
C ALA A 164 20.23 -9.23 11.17
N THR A 165 20.84 -8.08 11.42
CA THR A 165 20.47 -7.18 12.52
C THR A 165 19.64 -6.04 11.96
N VAL A 166 18.50 -5.77 12.61
CA VAL A 166 17.59 -4.68 12.26
C VAL A 166 17.49 -3.74 13.44
N GLU A 167 17.98 -2.51 13.28
CA GLU A 167 17.84 -1.43 14.25
C GLU A 167 16.85 -0.39 13.73
N VAL A 168 16.02 0.16 14.62
CA VAL A 168 15.09 1.23 14.28
C VAL A 168 15.80 2.56 14.49
N MET A 169 16.01 3.34 13.42
CA MET A 169 16.42 4.74 13.58
C MET A 169 15.19 5.55 14.00
N ARG A 170 15.35 6.34 15.08
CA ARG A 170 14.33 7.28 15.56
C ARG A 170 14.59 8.67 15.00
#